data_AF-A0A7D4BTD8-F1
#
_entry.id   AF-A0A7D4BTD8-F1
#
_cell.length_a   1.000
_cell.length_b   1.000
_cell.length_c   1.000
_cell.angle_alpha   90.00
_cell.angle_beta   90.00
_cell.angle_gamma   90.00
#
_symmetry.space_group_name_H-M   'P 1'
#
loop_
_entity.id
_entity.type
_entity.pdbx_description
1 polymer ?
#
loop_
_entity_poly.entity_id
_entity_poly.type
_entity_poly.pdbx_seq_one_letter_code
_entity_poly.pdbx_strand_id
1 'polypeptide(L)'
;MHALQELFASAEGETHWESELRSLFEAGELDEIHARLEPALAELESEFGEMCLAITPDQVTITGWDELVEAIQGHEGEPITAMTLAIANEADRAFEKGQLHHPYMLLGLYTDEPFRFSEASAADLLAQTQVEDGPAWAGWDEDIEVYLDIDGLDRLNTTLLHHKQRHFFRDDAPDKAPLRYVEYVLGCWWRALLFHQAVASECAIHGLPGGIPIVSGMVDMRPEIVMIHGIGAPTVERERETELKPAAPIIAADFIQVRAIEEVKELTGADLRRRVVETGQEDEAPKKGLMARLFGR
;
A
#
# COMPACT_ATOMS: atom_id res chain seq x y z
N MET A 1 -20.00 25.51 -11.89
CA MET A 1 -18.91 25.91 -10.98
C MET A 1 -18.92 24.88 -9.88
N HIS A 2 -17.81 24.17 -9.71
CA HIS A 2 -17.81 22.96 -8.89
C HIS A 2 -17.88 23.30 -7.40
N ALA A 3 -18.85 22.75 -6.66
CA ALA A 3 -19.07 23.08 -5.25
C ALA A 3 -17.82 22.89 -4.38
N LEU A 4 -17.04 21.83 -4.63
CA LEU A 4 -15.79 21.55 -3.90
C LEU A 4 -14.69 22.60 -4.10
N GLN A 5 -14.74 23.45 -5.15
CA GLN A 5 -13.77 24.54 -5.26
C GLN A 5 -13.93 25.56 -4.13
N GLU A 6 -15.17 25.85 -3.73
CA GLU A 6 -15.45 26.75 -2.61
C GLU A 6 -15.12 26.06 -1.27
N LEU A 7 -15.49 24.79 -1.13
CA LEU A 7 -15.21 24.04 0.10
C LEU A 7 -13.70 23.88 0.35
N PHE A 8 -12.94 23.49 -0.68
CA PHE A 8 -11.49 23.26 -0.57
C PHE A 8 -10.66 24.55 -0.59
N ALA A 9 -11.29 25.71 -0.75
CA ALA A 9 -10.64 27.00 -0.60
C ALA A 9 -9.96 27.14 0.77
N SER A 10 -10.56 26.52 1.80
CA SER A 10 -9.99 26.40 3.15
C SER A 10 -9.46 24.98 3.43
N ALA A 11 -8.45 24.87 4.29
CA ALA A 11 -7.96 23.56 4.74
C ALA A 11 -9.01 22.84 5.60
N GLU A 12 -9.71 23.59 6.46
CA GLU A 12 -10.78 23.06 7.31
C GLU A 12 -11.92 22.43 6.48
N GLY A 13 -12.35 23.10 5.41
CA GLY A 13 -13.39 22.57 4.53
C GLY A 13 -12.98 21.30 3.80
N GLU A 14 -11.73 21.22 3.32
CA GLU A 14 -11.17 19.99 2.76
C GLU A 14 -11.12 18.87 3.80
N THR A 15 -10.53 19.12 4.97
CA THR A 15 -10.43 18.13 6.05
C THR A 15 -11.79 17.64 6.51
N HIS A 16 -12.80 18.52 6.59
CA HIS A 16 -14.15 18.12 6.95
C HIS A 16 -14.73 17.15 5.92
N TRP A 17 -14.65 17.47 4.63
CA TRP A 17 -15.13 16.61 3.55
C TRP A 17 -14.40 15.26 3.50
N GLU A 18 -13.08 15.27 3.64
CA GLU A 18 -12.26 14.06 3.69
C GLU A 18 -12.59 13.19 4.92
N SER A 19 -12.88 13.82 6.06
CA SER A 19 -13.31 13.11 7.27
C SER A 19 -14.66 12.41 7.08
N GLU A 20 -15.62 13.04 6.38
CA GLU A 20 -16.91 12.41 6.10
C GLU A 20 -16.75 11.17 5.23
N LEU A 21 -15.92 11.24 4.18
CA LEU A 21 -15.64 10.07 3.34
C LEU A 21 -14.89 8.98 4.11
N ARG A 22 -13.89 9.36 4.92
CA ARG A 22 -13.14 8.43 5.77
C ARG A 22 -14.08 7.64 6.69
N SER A 23 -15.04 8.31 7.34
CA SER A 23 -16.00 7.64 8.21
C SER A 23 -16.87 6.62 7.46
N LEU A 24 -17.17 6.84 6.18
CA LEU A 24 -17.87 5.84 5.35
C LEU A 24 -16.98 4.63 5.04
N PHE A 25 -15.67 4.84 4.80
CA PHE A 25 -14.72 3.74 4.61
C PHE A 25 -14.57 2.91 5.90
N GLU A 26 -14.47 3.57 7.04
CA GLU A 26 -14.41 2.90 8.35
C GLU A 26 -15.69 2.11 8.65
N ALA A 27 -16.84 2.56 8.12
CA ALA A 27 -18.14 1.91 8.28
C ALA A 27 -18.43 0.80 7.25
N GLY A 28 -17.63 0.63 6.20
CA GLY A 28 -17.92 -0.35 5.14
C GLY A 28 -18.90 0.11 4.07
N GLU A 29 -19.29 1.40 4.03
CA GLU A 29 -20.40 1.92 3.22
C GLU A 29 -19.96 2.30 1.80
N LEU A 30 -19.45 1.33 1.04
CA LEU A 30 -18.89 1.55 -0.31
C LEU A 30 -19.89 2.14 -1.32
N ASP A 31 -21.16 1.75 -1.24
CA ASP A 31 -22.22 2.27 -2.12
C ASP A 31 -22.51 3.75 -1.87
N GLU A 32 -22.49 4.18 -0.60
CA GLU A 32 -22.67 5.60 -0.24
C GLU A 32 -21.45 6.43 -0.66
N ILE A 33 -20.22 5.88 -0.54
CA ILE A 33 -19.02 6.53 -1.06
C ILE A 33 -19.13 6.73 -2.58
N HIS A 34 -19.53 5.69 -3.31
CA HIS A 34 -19.75 5.76 -4.75
C HIS A 34 -20.79 6.82 -5.09
N ALA A 35 -21.95 6.81 -4.42
CA ALA A 35 -23.03 7.77 -4.61
C ALA A 35 -22.63 9.24 -4.33
N ARG A 36 -21.57 9.47 -3.53
CA ARG A 36 -21.00 10.80 -3.31
C ARG A 36 -19.95 11.20 -4.33
N LEU A 37 -19.05 10.28 -4.69
CA LEU A 37 -17.93 10.56 -5.58
C LEU A 37 -18.35 10.66 -7.05
N GLU A 38 -19.25 9.78 -7.52
CA GLU A 38 -19.73 9.75 -8.90
C GLU A 38 -20.31 11.10 -9.36
N PRO A 39 -21.29 11.72 -8.66
CA PRO A 39 -21.83 13.02 -9.09
C PRO A 39 -20.79 14.15 -8.98
N ALA A 40 -19.88 14.12 -8.01
CA ALA A 40 -18.81 15.10 -7.90
C ALA A 40 -17.84 14.99 -9.10
N LEU A 41 -17.46 13.78 -9.49
CA LEU A 41 -16.64 13.56 -10.69
C LEU A 41 -17.38 13.99 -11.97
N ALA A 42 -18.70 13.76 -12.05
CA ALA A 42 -19.51 14.19 -13.19
C ALA A 42 -19.62 15.72 -13.30
N GLU A 43 -19.72 16.42 -12.15
CA GLU A 43 -19.79 17.89 -12.09
C GLU A 43 -18.49 18.57 -12.57
N LEU A 44 -17.36 17.85 -12.61
CA LEU A 44 -16.10 18.38 -13.16
C LEU A 44 -16.22 18.76 -14.64
N GLU A 45 -17.05 18.04 -15.41
CA GLU A 45 -17.21 18.21 -16.87
C GLU A 45 -15.84 18.27 -17.61
N SER A 46 -14.89 17.43 -17.19
CA SER A 46 -13.52 17.40 -17.71
C SER A 46 -13.12 16.03 -18.24
N GLU A 47 -12.12 15.98 -19.13
CA GLU A 47 -11.54 14.71 -19.63
C GLU A 47 -11.05 13.81 -18.48
N PHE A 48 -10.63 14.41 -17.36
CA PHE A 48 -10.22 13.66 -16.18
C PHE A 48 -11.42 13.01 -15.47
N GLY A 49 -12.51 13.78 -15.25
CA GLY A 49 -13.75 13.25 -14.69
C GLY A 49 -14.34 12.13 -15.54
N GLU A 50 -14.42 12.33 -16.87
CA GLU A 50 -14.86 11.31 -17.82
C GLU A 50 -13.99 10.04 -17.76
N MET A 51 -12.67 10.20 -17.66
CA MET A 51 -11.75 9.07 -17.54
C MET A 51 -11.96 8.29 -16.23
N CYS A 52 -12.18 8.97 -15.10
CA CYS A 52 -12.45 8.29 -13.83
C CYS A 52 -13.74 7.48 -13.91
N LEU A 53 -14.82 8.10 -14.41
CA LEU A 53 -16.14 7.48 -14.53
C LEU A 53 -16.20 6.36 -15.57
N ALA A 54 -15.26 6.32 -16.52
CA ALA A 54 -15.15 5.23 -17.48
C ALA A 54 -14.59 3.93 -16.88
N ILE A 55 -13.96 3.99 -15.70
CA ILE A 55 -13.45 2.82 -14.98
C ILE A 55 -14.56 2.33 -14.05
N THR A 56 -15.10 1.16 -14.35
CA THR A 56 -16.16 0.55 -13.56
C THR A 56 -15.59 -0.47 -12.57
N PRO A 57 -16.27 -0.75 -11.44
CA PRO A 57 -15.74 -1.66 -10.42
C PRO A 57 -15.42 -3.07 -10.95
N ASP A 58 -16.20 -3.58 -11.92
CA ASP A 58 -16.00 -4.88 -12.56
C ASP A 58 -14.77 -4.97 -13.46
N GLN A 59 -14.14 -3.84 -13.80
CA GLN A 59 -12.89 -3.79 -14.54
C GLN A 59 -11.66 -3.84 -13.63
N VAL A 60 -11.84 -3.71 -12.32
CA VAL A 60 -10.76 -3.74 -11.34
C VAL A 60 -10.79 -5.10 -10.66
N THR A 61 -9.80 -5.93 -10.98
CA THR A 61 -9.76 -7.33 -10.55
C THR A 61 -8.49 -7.62 -9.78
N ILE A 62 -8.61 -8.44 -8.74
CA ILE A 62 -7.46 -8.94 -8.00
C ILE A 62 -7.21 -10.39 -8.43
N THR A 63 -5.97 -10.72 -8.76
CA THR A 63 -5.56 -12.09 -9.10
C THR A 63 -4.60 -12.64 -8.04
N GLY A 64 -4.46 -13.97 -7.99
CA GLY A 64 -3.66 -14.66 -6.97
C GLY A 64 -4.42 -15.06 -5.71
N TRP A 65 -5.75 -14.83 -5.67
CA TRP A 65 -6.56 -15.09 -4.47
C TRP A 65 -6.70 -16.59 -4.15
N ASP A 66 -6.81 -17.44 -5.17
CA ASP A 66 -6.87 -18.88 -4.94
C ASP A 66 -5.55 -19.38 -4.35
N GLU A 67 -4.40 -18.93 -4.88
CA GLU A 67 -3.07 -19.21 -4.36
C GLU A 67 -2.90 -18.78 -2.89
N LEU A 68 -3.40 -17.58 -2.56
CA LEU A 68 -3.46 -17.08 -1.19
C LEU A 68 -4.23 -18.03 -0.26
N VAL A 69 -5.40 -18.51 -0.69
CA VAL A 69 -6.20 -19.45 0.08
C VAL A 69 -5.45 -20.79 0.28
N GLU A 70 -4.71 -21.29 -0.72
CA GLU A 70 -3.88 -22.49 -0.53
C GLU A 70 -2.78 -22.25 0.50
N ALA A 71 -2.10 -21.11 0.39
CA ALA A 71 -1.00 -20.77 1.27
C ALA A 71 -1.45 -20.64 2.74
N ILE A 72 -2.59 -20.00 2.99
CA ILE A 72 -3.17 -19.90 4.33
C ILE A 72 -3.54 -21.27 4.89
N GLN A 73 -4.19 -22.13 4.11
CA GLN A 73 -4.61 -23.47 4.57
C GLN A 73 -3.43 -24.43 4.75
N GLY A 74 -2.39 -24.26 3.94
CA GLY A 74 -1.17 -25.07 3.97
C GLY A 74 -0.13 -24.62 4.98
N HIS A 75 -0.37 -23.52 5.69
CA HIS A 75 0.57 -22.99 6.68
C HIS A 75 0.76 -23.98 7.85
N GLU A 76 2.01 -24.40 8.10
CA GLU A 76 2.35 -25.41 9.11
C GLU A 76 2.53 -24.84 10.54
N GLY A 77 2.49 -23.51 10.71
CA GLY A 77 2.67 -22.80 11.98
C GLY A 77 1.37 -22.56 12.76
N GLU A 78 1.36 -21.52 13.59
CA GLU A 78 0.13 -21.06 14.25
C GLU A 78 -0.88 -20.61 13.18
N PRO A 79 -2.19 -20.84 13.37
CA PRO A 79 -3.18 -20.46 12.37
C PRO A 79 -3.08 -18.97 12.00
N ILE A 80 -3.09 -18.67 10.71
CA ILE A 80 -3.24 -17.30 10.23
C ILE A 80 -4.63 -16.82 10.66
N THR A 81 -4.67 -15.71 11.38
CA THR A 81 -5.89 -15.10 11.94
C THR A 81 -6.18 -13.71 11.39
N ALA A 82 -5.27 -13.11 10.60
CA ALA A 82 -5.54 -11.87 9.88
C ALA A 82 -4.67 -11.71 8.63
N MET A 83 -5.11 -10.80 7.78
CA MET A 83 -4.38 -10.35 6.60
C MET A 83 -4.37 -8.82 6.51
N THR A 84 -3.24 -8.24 6.10
CA THR A 84 -3.19 -6.86 5.59
C THR A 84 -3.07 -6.88 4.08
N LEU A 85 -3.74 -5.94 3.41
CA LEU A 85 -3.69 -5.82 1.96
C LEU A 85 -3.66 -4.35 1.54
N ALA A 86 -2.68 -3.93 0.77
CA ALA A 86 -2.62 -2.55 0.31
C ALA A 86 -2.14 -2.44 -1.13
N ILE A 87 -2.45 -1.31 -1.76
CA ILE A 87 -1.76 -0.90 -2.99
C ILE A 87 -0.72 0.17 -2.69
N ALA A 88 0.36 0.14 -3.46
CA ALA A 88 1.45 1.09 -3.39
C ALA A 88 1.94 1.46 -4.80
N ASN A 89 2.80 2.47 -4.88
CA ASN A 89 3.48 2.85 -6.13
C ASN A 89 4.98 2.64 -6.00
N GLU A 90 5.63 2.25 -7.09
CA GLU A 90 7.08 2.20 -7.11
C GLU A 90 7.68 3.59 -6.88
N ALA A 91 8.75 3.63 -6.08
CA ALA A 91 9.50 4.84 -5.83
C ALA A 91 10.04 5.44 -7.16
N ASP A 92 10.11 6.76 -7.24
CA ASP A 92 10.75 7.53 -8.33
C ASP A 92 10.16 7.45 -9.75
N ARG A 93 9.00 6.81 -9.97
CA ARG A 93 8.37 6.71 -11.30
C ARG A 93 7.65 7.97 -11.82
N ALA A 94 7.57 9.03 -11.01
CA ALA A 94 6.91 10.29 -11.38
C ALA A 94 7.53 11.01 -12.60
N PHE A 95 8.71 10.58 -13.07
CA PHE A 95 9.42 11.19 -14.19
C PHE A 95 9.41 10.34 -15.48
N GLU A 96 8.90 9.11 -15.41
CA GLU A 96 8.82 8.20 -16.56
C GLU A 96 7.58 8.52 -17.39
N LYS A 97 7.81 9.06 -18.60
CA LYS A 97 6.76 9.47 -19.53
C LYS A 97 6.47 8.37 -20.54
N GLY A 98 5.20 8.20 -20.86
CA GLY A 98 4.75 7.31 -21.94
C GLY A 98 4.62 5.83 -21.54
N GLN A 99 4.79 5.50 -20.27
CA GLN A 99 4.49 4.19 -19.71
C GLN A 99 3.33 4.30 -18.72
N LEU A 100 2.52 3.25 -18.67
CA LEU A 100 1.52 3.07 -17.65
C LEU A 100 2.21 2.57 -16.38
N HIS A 101 1.83 3.16 -15.25
CA HIS A 101 2.31 2.84 -13.91
C HIS A 101 1.28 1.98 -13.21
N HIS A 102 1.61 0.69 -13.13
CA HIS A 102 0.83 -0.31 -12.45
C HIS A 102 1.06 -0.20 -10.92
N PRO A 103 0.00 -0.03 -10.10
CA PRO A 103 0.14 -0.09 -8.65
C PRO A 103 0.40 -1.54 -8.23
N TYR A 104 1.41 -1.79 -7.40
CA TYR A 104 1.66 -3.14 -6.89
C TYR A 104 0.92 -3.37 -5.58
N MET A 105 0.61 -4.63 -5.28
CA MET A 105 -0.02 -5.02 -4.03
C MET A 105 1.00 -5.40 -2.96
N LEU A 106 0.69 -5.05 -1.72
CA LEU A 106 1.42 -5.42 -0.51
C LEU A 106 0.51 -6.33 0.32
N LEU A 107 1.04 -7.46 0.75
CA LEU A 107 0.34 -8.47 1.53
C LEU A 107 1.13 -8.75 2.80
N GLY A 108 0.43 -8.84 3.94
CA GLY A 108 0.97 -9.38 5.18
C GLY A 108 -0.01 -10.39 5.78
N LEU A 109 0.49 -11.52 6.26
CA LEU A 109 -0.30 -12.55 6.94
C LEU A 109 0.12 -12.63 8.40
N TYR A 110 -0.85 -12.71 9.31
CA TYR A 110 -0.58 -12.62 10.74
C TYR A 110 -1.29 -13.71 11.53
N THR A 111 -0.64 -14.12 12.61
CA THR A 111 -1.21 -14.97 13.66
C THR A 111 -1.61 -14.13 14.87
N ASP A 112 -2.16 -14.78 15.90
CA ASP A 112 -2.55 -14.12 17.15
C ASP A 112 -1.38 -13.76 18.09
N GLU A 113 -0.14 -14.01 17.68
CA GLU A 113 1.05 -13.75 18.51
C GLU A 113 1.26 -12.26 18.82
N PRO A 114 1.39 -11.35 17.84
CA PRO A 114 1.61 -9.93 18.10
C PRO A 114 0.34 -9.19 18.56
N PHE A 115 -0.83 -9.68 18.16
CA PHE A 115 -2.14 -9.07 18.43
C PHE A 115 -3.23 -10.13 18.30
N ARG A 116 -4.23 -10.12 19.17
CA ARG A 116 -5.30 -11.13 19.20
C ARG A 116 -6.37 -10.85 18.13
N PHE A 117 -6.04 -11.07 16.87
CA PHE A 117 -6.95 -10.82 15.74
C PHE A 117 -8.24 -11.65 15.81
N SER A 118 -8.13 -12.92 16.24
CA SER A 118 -9.29 -13.81 16.34
C SER A 118 -10.38 -13.34 17.33
N GLU A 119 -10.02 -12.46 18.27
CA GLU A 119 -10.92 -11.87 19.27
C GLU A 119 -11.28 -10.40 18.95
N ALA A 120 -10.61 -9.79 17.98
CA ALA A 120 -10.73 -8.36 17.69
C ALA A 120 -12.00 -8.05 16.87
N SER A 121 -12.68 -6.97 17.24
CA SER A 121 -13.72 -6.39 16.40
C SER A 121 -13.13 -5.54 15.28
N ALA A 122 -13.94 -5.21 14.27
CA ALA A 122 -13.55 -4.25 13.24
C ALA A 122 -13.09 -2.91 13.84
N ALA A 123 -13.76 -2.47 14.91
CA ALA A 123 -13.43 -1.24 15.61
C ALA A 123 -12.06 -1.34 16.32
N ASP A 124 -11.73 -2.49 16.91
CA ASP A 124 -10.43 -2.70 17.54
C ASP A 124 -9.28 -2.69 16.51
N LEU A 125 -9.49 -3.31 15.35
CA LEU A 125 -8.52 -3.31 14.24
C LEU A 125 -8.31 -1.90 13.69
N LEU A 126 -9.39 -1.14 13.45
CA LEU A 126 -9.29 0.25 13.01
C LEU A 126 -8.54 1.10 14.04
N ALA A 127 -8.86 0.95 15.32
CA ALA A 127 -8.17 1.70 16.39
C ALA A 127 -6.66 1.41 16.43
N GLN A 128 -6.25 0.16 16.19
CA GLN A 128 -4.82 -0.21 16.10
C GLN A 128 -4.10 0.48 14.94
N THR A 129 -4.76 0.65 13.80
CA THR A 129 -4.17 1.32 12.63
C THR A 129 -3.97 2.82 12.81
N GLN A 130 -4.59 3.41 13.83
CA GLN A 130 -4.51 4.83 14.17
C GLN A 130 -3.47 5.14 15.27
N VAL A 131 -2.76 4.13 15.77
CA VAL A 131 -1.71 4.30 16.79
C VAL A 131 -0.50 5.00 16.18
N GLU A 132 0.03 6.03 16.86
CA GLU A 132 1.14 6.87 16.36
C GLU A 132 2.42 6.09 16.08
N ASP A 133 2.75 5.10 16.92
CA ASP A 133 3.92 4.24 16.76
C ASP A 133 3.69 3.08 15.75
N GLY A 134 2.51 3.04 15.12
CA GLY A 134 2.06 1.95 14.25
C GLY A 134 1.30 0.86 15.02
N PRO A 135 0.60 -0.04 14.29
CA PRO A 135 -0.15 -1.14 14.90
C PRO A 135 0.79 -2.15 15.56
N ALA A 136 0.32 -2.84 16.59
CA ALA A 136 1.13 -3.80 17.36
C ALA A 136 1.74 -4.94 16.52
N TRP A 137 1.12 -5.27 15.38
CA TRP A 137 1.56 -6.32 14.46
C TRP A 137 2.53 -5.86 13.37
N ALA A 138 2.94 -4.59 13.36
CA ALA A 138 3.89 -4.10 12.36
C ALA A 138 5.22 -4.88 12.42
N GLY A 139 5.60 -5.52 11.31
CA GLY A 139 6.81 -6.33 11.19
C GLY A 139 6.75 -7.73 11.82
N TRP A 140 5.55 -8.22 12.11
CA TRP A 140 5.28 -9.58 12.61
C TRP A 140 4.54 -10.45 11.59
N ASP A 141 4.63 -10.10 10.31
CA ASP A 141 4.06 -10.91 9.23
C ASP A 141 4.79 -12.24 9.11
N GLU A 142 4.01 -13.29 8.83
CA GLU A 142 4.51 -14.62 8.54
C GLU A 142 5.22 -14.61 7.19
N ASP A 143 6.38 -15.27 7.13
CA ASP A 143 7.20 -15.40 5.91
C ASP A 143 6.57 -16.44 4.97
N ILE A 144 5.50 -16.02 4.30
CA ILE A 144 4.73 -16.84 3.35
C ILE A 144 4.75 -16.13 1.99
N GLU A 145 5.40 -16.77 1.01
CA GLU A 145 5.49 -16.23 -0.35
C GLU A 145 4.16 -16.40 -1.10
N VAL A 146 3.36 -15.33 -1.13
CA VAL A 146 2.14 -15.22 -1.94
C VAL A 146 2.18 -13.90 -2.71
N TYR A 147 1.79 -13.95 -3.97
CA TYR A 147 1.71 -12.78 -4.83
C TYR A 147 0.26 -12.51 -5.20
N LEU A 148 -0.16 -11.28 -5.00
CA LEU A 148 -1.42 -10.76 -5.49
C LEU A 148 -1.13 -9.66 -6.50
N ASP A 149 -2.00 -9.53 -7.49
CA ASP A 149 -1.89 -8.49 -8.49
C ASP A 149 -3.22 -7.78 -8.72
N ILE A 150 -3.19 -6.52 -9.15
CA ILE A 150 -4.40 -5.70 -9.35
C ILE A 150 -4.44 -5.04 -10.72
N ASP A 151 -5.37 -5.50 -11.55
CA ASP A 151 -5.57 -4.96 -12.89
C ASP A 151 -6.63 -3.85 -12.92
N GLY A 152 -6.56 -2.99 -13.95
CA GLY A 152 -7.62 -2.02 -14.28
C GLY A 152 -7.42 -0.62 -13.71
N LEU A 153 -6.43 -0.41 -12.83
CA LEU A 153 -6.13 0.89 -12.22
C LEU A 153 -5.01 1.67 -12.92
N ASP A 154 -4.29 1.05 -13.85
CA ASP A 154 -3.04 1.56 -14.44
C ASP A 154 -3.18 2.98 -14.98
N ARG A 155 -4.24 3.23 -15.75
CA ARG A 155 -4.47 4.53 -16.39
C ARG A 155 -4.73 5.62 -15.36
N LEU A 156 -5.65 5.38 -14.43
CA LEU A 156 -5.98 6.33 -13.37
C LEU A 156 -4.76 6.58 -12.47
N ASN A 157 -4.06 5.52 -12.08
CA ASN A 157 -2.88 5.61 -11.24
C ASN A 157 -1.76 6.43 -11.92
N THR A 158 -1.50 6.16 -13.21
CA THR A 158 -0.56 6.94 -14.03
C THR A 158 -0.94 8.42 -14.06
N THR A 159 -2.20 8.73 -14.32
CA THR A 159 -2.65 10.12 -14.43
C THR A 159 -2.53 10.86 -13.09
N LEU A 160 -2.80 10.19 -11.96
CA LEU A 160 -2.63 10.75 -10.63
C LEU A 160 -1.15 11.00 -10.29
N LEU A 161 -0.24 10.07 -10.63
CA LEU A 161 1.19 10.23 -10.43
C LEU A 161 1.74 11.46 -11.18
N HIS A 162 1.27 11.66 -12.42
CA HIS A 162 1.70 12.76 -13.30
C HIS A 162 0.86 14.03 -13.17
N HIS A 163 -0.09 14.05 -12.23
CA HIS A 163 -1.06 15.15 -12.09
C HIS A 163 -0.35 16.48 -11.81
N LYS A 164 -0.74 17.55 -12.52
CA LYS A 164 -0.01 18.83 -12.49
C LYS A 164 -0.26 19.67 -11.23
N GLN A 165 -1.35 19.38 -10.51
CA GLN A 165 -1.77 20.15 -9.34
C GLN A 165 -2.05 19.22 -8.16
N ARG A 166 -1.02 18.54 -7.65
CA ARG A 166 -1.12 17.62 -6.49
C ARG A 166 -1.18 18.34 -5.14
N HIS A 167 -0.79 19.61 -5.13
CA HIS A 167 -0.73 20.45 -3.95
C HIS A 167 -1.46 21.75 -4.22
N PHE A 168 -2.06 22.31 -3.18
CA PHE A 168 -2.69 23.62 -3.21
C PHE A 168 -2.23 24.43 -1.99
N PHE A 169 -1.46 25.48 -2.26
CA PHE A 169 -1.05 26.45 -1.25
C PHE A 169 -2.15 27.50 -1.12
N ARG A 170 -2.73 27.63 0.07
CA ARG A 170 -3.87 28.51 0.38
C ARG A 170 -3.41 29.90 0.83
N ASP A 171 -2.27 30.33 0.34
CA ASP A 171 -1.71 31.63 0.64
C ASP A 171 -2.71 32.72 0.22
N ASP A 172 -2.81 33.79 1.00
CA ASP A 172 -3.73 34.92 0.78
C ASP A 172 -5.24 34.61 0.91
N ALA A 173 -5.62 33.51 1.57
CA ALA A 173 -7.02 33.14 1.84
C ALA A 173 -7.89 33.17 0.56
N PRO A 174 -7.58 32.32 -0.43
CA PRO A 174 -8.25 32.34 -1.72
C PRO A 174 -9.73 32.02 -1.54
N ASP A 175 -10.59 32.67 -2.33
CA ASP A 175 -12.03 32.37 -2.34
C ASP A 175 -12.34 30.98 -2.91
N LYS A 176 -11.39 30.37 -3.66
CA LYS A 176 -11.58 29.12 -4.41
C LYS A 176 -10.30 28.30 -4.53
N ALA A 177 -10.43 26.98 -4.46
CA ALA A 177 -9.40 26.05 -4.90
C ALA A 177 -9.32 25.95 -6.43
N PRO A 178 -8.13 25.70 -7.00
CA PRO A 178 -7.98 25.37 -8.41
C PRO A 178 -8.80 24.12 -8.76
N LEU A 179 -9.56 24.14 -9.86
CA LEU A 179 -10.35 22.98 -10.29
C LEU A 179 -9.49 21.73 -10.46
N ARG A 180 -8.27 21.87 -10.99
CA ARG A 180 -7.28 20.78 -11.10
C ARG A 180 -6.88 20.17 -9.76
N TYR A 181 -6.89 20.95 -8.69
CA TYR A 181 -6.64 20.38 -7.37
C TYR A 181 -7.81 19.50 -6.91
N VAL A 182 -9.05 19.96 -7.16
CA VAL A 182 -10.27 19.17 -6.90
C VAL A 182 -10.27 17.87 -7.71
N GLU A 183 -9.88 17.91 -9.01
CA GLU A 183 -9.71 16.72 -9.84
C GLU A 183 -8.77 15.70 -9.19
N TYR A 184 -7.59 16.16 -8.74
CA TYR A 184 -6.61 15.29 -8.10
C TYR A 184 -7.16 14.62 -6.83
N VAL A 185 -7.80 15.40 -5.95
CA VAL A 185 -8.39 14.87 -4.71
C VAL A 185 -9.45 13.83 -5.05
N LEU A 186 -10.43 14.17 -5.90
CA LEU A 186 -11.50 13.26 -6.29
C LEU A 186 -10.97 11.96 -6.93
N GLY A 187 -9.98 12.06 -7.82
CA GLY A 187 -9.38 10.88 -8.45
C GLY A 187 -8.63 9.98 -7.48
N CYS A 188 -7.95 10.55 -6.48
CA CYS A 188 -7.34 9.78 -5.39
C CYS A 188 -8.38 8.97 -4.61
N TRP A 189 -9.50 9.61 -4.23
CA TRP A 189 -10.61 8.96 -3.53
C TRP A 189 -11.32 7.91 -4.40
N TRP A 190 -11.46 8.16 -5.71
CA TRP A 190 -12.04 7.21 -6.65
C TRP A 190 -11.18 5.94 -6.81
N ARG A 191 -9.85 6.10 -6.94
CA ARG A 191 -8.92 4.96 -6.98
C ARG A 191 -9.02 4.12 -5.70
N ALA A 192 -9.10 4.77 -4.55
CA ALA A 192 -9.28 4.09 -3.26
C ALA A 192 -10.58 3.28 -3.23
N LEU A 193 -11.70 3.90 -3.62
CA LEU A 193 -13.00 3.24 -3.71
C LEU A 193 -12.93 1.98 -4.58
N LEU A 194 -12.40 2.08 -5.79
CA LEU A 194 -12.30 0.96 -6.73
C LEU A 194 -11.45 -0.19 -6.17
N PHE A 195 -10.32 0.12 -5.53
CA PHE A 195 -9.50 -0.89 -4.86
C PHE A 195 -10.29 -1.61 -3.76
N HIS A 196 -10.95 -0.87 -2.86
CA HIS A 196 -11.72 -1.49 -1.78
C HIS A 196 -12.94 -2.26 -2.27
N GLN A 197 -13.57 -1.84 -3.36
CA GLN A 197 -14.64 -2.61 -4.03
C GLN A 197 -14.11 -3.93 -4.60
N ALA A 198 -12.92 -3.94 -5.20
CA ALA A 198 -12.30 -5.17 -5.68
C ALA A 198 -12.01 -6.13 -4.52
N VAL A 199 -11.43 -5.63 -3.41
CA VAL A 199 -11.20 -6.45 -2.20
C VAL A 199 -12.52 -7.00 -1.63
N ALA A 200 -13.56 -6.17 -1.53
CA ALA A 200 -14.87 -6.59 -1.05
C ALA A 200 -15.51 -7.64 -1.96
N SER A 201 -15.33 -7.52 -3.28
CA SER A 201 -15.77 -8.50 -4.27
C SER A 201 -15.08 -9.84 -4.07
N GLU A 202 -13.75 -9.87 -3.94
CA GLU A 202 -13.00 -11.11 -3.66
C GLU A 202 -13.43 -11.77 -2.35
N CYS A 203 -13.64 -10.96 -1.30
CA CYS A 203 -14.16 -11.45 -0.02
C CYS A 203 -15.55 -12.09 -0.17
N ALA A 204 -16.42 -11.50 -0.98
CA ALA A 204 -17.78 -11.97 -1.17
C ALA A 204 -17.85 -13.24 -2.05
N ILE A 205 -16.97 -13.35 -3.05
CA ILE A 205 -16.97 -14.46 -4.02
C ILE A 205 -16.18 -15.66 -3.48
N HIS A 206 -14.97 -15.41 -2.99
CA HIS A 206 -14.01 -16.45 -2.60
C HIS A 206 -13.92 -16.60 -1.08
N GLY A 207 -13.99 -15.48 -0.35
CA GLY A 207 -13.75 -15.45 1.08
C GLY A 207 -12.31 -15.85 1.44
N LEU A 208 -12.03 -15.96 2.74
CA LEU A 208 -10.79 -16.53 3.25
C LEU A 208 -11.08 -17.64 4.26
N PRO A 209 -10.16 -18.61 4.43
CA PRO A 209 -10.32 -19.67 5.42
C PRO A 209 -10.61 -19.12 6.81
N GLY A 210 -11.57 -19.71 7.52
CA GLY A 210 -11.92 -19.29 8.88
C GLY A 210 -12.56 -17.91 9.02
N GLY A 211 -12.83 -17.20 7.92
CA GLY A 211 -13.40 -15.85 7.97
C GLY A 211 -12.43 -14.82 8.54
N ILE A 212 -11.12 -14.97 8.26
CA ILE A 212 -10.11 -14.06 8.79
C ILE A 212 -10.38 -12.61 8.35
N PRO A 213 -10.27 -11.63 9.26
CA PRO A 213 -10.35 -10.21 8.92
C PRO A 213 -9.24 -9.80 7.94
N ILE A 214 -9.60 -8.87 7.06
CA ILE A 214 -8.65 -8.22 6.14
C ILE A 214 -8.60 -6.74 6.46
N VAL A 215 -7.43 -6.26 6.85
CA VAL A 215 -7.15 -4.83 7.02
C VAL A 215 -6.61 -4.30 5.69
N SER A 216 -7.44 -3.60 4.93
CA SER A 216 -7.07 -3.10 3.61
C SER A 216 -6.77 -1.60 3.62
N GLY A 217 -5.84 -1.13 2.79
CA GLY A 217 -5.54 0.30 2.69
C GLY A 217 -4.61 0.66 1.52
N MET A 218 -3.88 1.76 1.67
CA MET A 218 -2.87 2.20 0.69
C MET A 218 -1.60 2.64 1.41
N VAL A 219 -0.44 2.43 0.78
CA VAL A 219 0.87 2.82 1.34
C VAL A 219 1.50 3.91 0.49
N ASP A 220 1.94 4.99 1.14
CA ASP A 220 2.54 6.18 0.50
C ASP A 220 1.68 6.78 -0.63
N MET A 221 0.37 6.63 -0.51
CA MET A 221 -0.63 7.05 -1.48
C MET A 221 -1.77 7.78 -0.78
N ARG A 222 -2.33 8.79 -1.47
CA ARG A 222 -3.55 9.47 -1.00
C ARG A 222 -4.82 8.83 -1.58
N PRO A 223 -5.94 8.88 -0.85
CA PRO A 223 -6.03 9.27 0.57
C PRO A 223 -5.41 8.20 1.48
N GLU A 224 -4.96 8.57 2.67
CA GLU A 224 -4.52 7.58 3.68
C GLU A 224 -5.77 7.06 4.38
N ILE A 225 -6.36 5.94 3.93
CA ILE A 225 -7.55 5.34 4.53
C ILE A 225 -7.36 3.83 4.73
N VAL A 226 -8.14 3.28 5.65
CA VAL A 226 -8.16 1.85 5.98
C VAL A 226 -9.61 1.39 6.04
N MET A 227 -9.86 0.18 5.57
CA MET A 227 -11.15 -0.50 5.67
C MET A 227 -10.95 -1.95 6.10
N ILE A 228 -11.86 -2.46 6.94
CA ILE A 228 -11.86 -3.84 7.41
C ILE A 228 -12.88 -4.66 6.60
N HIS A 229 -12.45 -5.80 6.05
CA HIS A 229 -13.29 -6.76 5.34
C HIS A 229 -13.33 -8.11 6.04
N GLY A 230 -14.22 -9.00 5.60
CA GLY A 230 -14.23 -10.43 5.97
C GLY A 230 -14.84 -10.76 7.34
N ILE A 231 -14.93 -9.80 8.27
CA ILE A 231 -15.54 -10.03 9.59
C ILE A 231 -17.03 -10.35 9.45
N GLY A 232 -17.41 -11.58 9.78
CA GLY A 232 -18.81 -12.04 9.75
C GLY A 232 -19.30 -12.58 8.41
N ALA A 233 -18.43 -12.71 7.39
CA ALA A 233 -18.77 -13.36 6.13
C ALA A 233 -18.80 -14.89 6.31
N PRO A 234 -19.85 -15.60 5.83
CA PRO A 234 -19.92 -17.06 5.94
C PRO A 234 -18.85 -17.73 5.06
N THR A 235 -18.06 -18.63 5.65
CA THR A 235 -17.08 -19.47 4.94
C THR A 235 -17.81 -20.38 3.94
N VAL A 236 -17.55 -20.23 2.64
CA VAL A 236 -18.02 -21.18 1.62
C VAL A 236 -16.90 -22.19 1.38
N GLU A 237 -17.00 -23.39 1.98
CA GLU A 237 -16.07 -24.48 1.66
C GLU A 237 -16.30 -24.97 0.22
N ARG A 238 -15.26 -24.91 -0.63
CA ARG A 238 -15.28 -25.48 -1.99
C ARG A 238 -14.20 -26.55 -2.12
N GLU A 239 -14.60 -27.74 -2.56
CA GLU A 239 -13.70 -28.88 -2.79
C GLU A 239 -12.73 -28.58 -3.94
N ARG A 240 -11.41 -28.57 -3.66
CA ARG A 240 -10.35 -28.33 -4.65
C ARG A 240 -10.02 -29.58 -5.48
N GLU A 241 -10.03 -29.45 -6.80
CA GLU A 241 -9.35 -30.37 -7.72
C GLU A 241 -7.89 -29.92 -7.92
N THR A 242 -6.96 -30.74 -7.41
CA THR A 242 -5.50 -30.57 -7.48
C THR A 242 -4.89 -30.99 -8.82
N GLU A 243 -3.88 -30.26 -9.31
CA GLU A 243 -2.49 -30.74 -9.57
C GLU A 243 -1.70 -29.84 -10.55
N LEU A 244 -0.56 -29.26 -10.12
CA LEU A 244 0.81 -29.54 -10.64
C LEU A 244 1.89 -28.57 -10.10
N LYS A 245 3.02 -29.13 -9.65
CA LYS A 245 4.26 -28.51 -9.16
C LYS A 245 5.38 -28.57 -10.25
N PRO A 246 6.65 -28.14 -10.00
CA PRO A 246 7.15 -26.78 -9.72
C PRO A 246 8.45 -26.46 -10.53
N ALA A 247 8.94 -25.21 -10.51
CA ALA A 247 10.39 -24.95 -10.60
C ALA A 247 10.76 -23.53 -10.09
N ALA A 248 11.69 -23.51 -9.15
CA ALA A 248 12.29 -22.38 -8.43
C ALA A 248 13.54 -21.81 -9.16
N PRO A 249 14.42 -20.99 -8.54
CA PRO A 249 14.23 -19.83 -7.63
C PRO A 249 15.04 -18.58 -8.13
N ILE A 250 15.06 -17.51 -7.32
CA ILE A 250 16.25 -16.72 -6.88
C ILE A 250 16.12 -15.16 -6.96
N ILE A 251 15.80 -14.61 -5.78
CA ILE A 251 16.42 -13.48 -5.02
C ILE A 251 15.86 -12.05 -5.16
N ALA A 252 15.53 -11.56 -3.95
CA ALA A 252 14.90 -10.34 -3.49
C ALA A 252 15.87 -9.19 -3.12
N ALA A 253 15.27 -8.05 -2.70
CA ALA A 253 15.66 -7.13 -1.60
C ALA A 253 15.42 -5.65 -1.97
N ASP A 254 14.85 -4.75 -1.17
CA ASP A 254 14.50 -4.80 0.26
C ASP A 254 13.75 -3.52 0.68
N PHE A 255 12.67 -3.65 1.44
CA PHE A 255 12.21 -2.76 2.52
C PHE A 255 11.13 -3.49 3.34
N ILE A 256 11.35 -4.44 4.27
CA ILE A 256 12.50 -5.13 4.94
C ILE A 256 13.87 -4.45 4.88
N GLN A 257 14.47 -4.10 6.05
CA GLN A 257 15.67 -3.25 6.16
C GLN A 257 16.78 -3.50 5.12
N VAL A 258 17.07 -2.47 4.30
CA VAL A 258 18.33 -2.37 3.54
C VAL A 258 19.50 -2.18 4.53
N ARG A 259 20.32 -3.21 4.73
CA ARG A 259 21.67 -3.03 5.30
C ARG A 259 22.59 -2.46 4.22
N ALA A 260 23.24 -1.33 4.49
CA ALA A 260 24.31 -0.83 3.66
C ALA A 260 25.43 -1.89 3.53
N ILE A 261 25.57 -2.45 2.33
CA ILE A 261 26.73 -3.27 1.97
C ILE A 261 27.93 -2.31 1.93
N GLU A 262 28.91 -2.56 2.79
CA GLU A 262 30.23 -1.97 2.61
C GLU A 262 30.74 -2.43 1.24
N GLU A 263 30.88 -1.51 0.29
CA GLU A 263 31.45 -1.78 -1.03
C GLU A 263 32.81 -2.47 -0.86
N VAL A 264 32.84 -3.78 -1.06
CA VAL A 264 34.10 -4.46 -1.33
C VAL A 264 34.50 -4.02 -2.73
N LYS A 265 35.34 -2.98 -2.80
CA LYS A 265 36.05 -2.61 -4.04
C LYS A 265 36.63 -3.87 -4.66
N GLU A 266 36.14 -4.24 -5.83
CA GLU A 266 36.77 -5.25 -6.66
C GLU A 266 38.20 -4.80 -6.93
N LEU A 267 39.15 -5.51 -6.30
CA LEU A 267 40.57 -5.29 -6.53
C LEU A 267 40.88 -5.74 -7.95
N THR A 268 41.17 -4.78 -8.81
CA THR A 268 41.62 -5.06 -10.17
C THR A 268 42.99 -5.72 -10.13
N GLY A 269 43.41 -6.39 -11.22
CA GLY A 269 44.77 -6.94 -11.35
C GLY A 269 45.89 -5.88 -11.28
N ALA A 270 45.55 -4.59 -11.22
CA ALA A 270 46.47 -3.51 -10.90
C ALA A 270 46.61 -3.27 -9.37
N ASP A 271 45.54 -3.48 -8.59
CA ASP A 271 45.53 -3.30 -7.14
C ASP A 271 46.28 -4.43 -6.41
N LEU A 272 46.22 -5.67 -6.92
CA LEU A 272 47.03 -6.79 -6.42
C LEU A 272 48.54 -6.55 -6.60
N ARG A 273 48.94 -5.89 -7.69
CA ARG A 273 50.35 -5.52 -7.94
C ARG A 273 50.82 -4.36 -7.07
N ARG A 274 49.92 -3.45 -6.67
CA ARG A 274 50.21 -2.39 -5.68
C ARG A 274 50.32 -2.96 -4.26
N ARG A 275 49.44 -3.89 -3.87
CA ARG A 275 49.44 -4.50 -2.53
C ARG A 275 50.67 -5.34 -2.22
N VAL A 276 51.25 -6.04 -3.21
CA VAL A 276 52.50 -6.80 -3.02
C VAL A 276 53.72 -5.89 -2.86
N VAL A 277 53.65 -4.65 -3.35
CA VAL A 277 54.69 -3.62 -3.14
C VAL A 277 54.49 -2.88 -1.80
N GLU A 278 53.25 -2.79 -1.31
CA GLU A 278 52.90 -2.16 -0.02
C GLU A 278 53.05 -3.08 1.21
N THR A 279 52.93 -4.41 1.07
CA THR A 279 53.13 -5.35 2.20
C THR A 279 54.60 -5.75 2.41
N GLY A 280 55.52 -4.80 2.20
CA GLY A 280 56.87 -4.90 2.77
C GLY A 280 56.75 -4.97 4.29
N GLN A 281 57.25 -6.08 4.85
CA GLN A 281 57.44 -6.27 6.29
C GLN A 281 58.05 -5.03 6.93
N GLU A 282 57.53 -4.58 8.08
CA GLU A 282 58.31 -4.32 9.30
C GLU A 282 57.41 -3.82 10.45
N ASP A 283 57.91 -4.04 11.66
CA ASP A 283 57.26 -4.08 12.97
C ASP A 283 56.70 -2.75 13.54
N GLU A 284 55.75 -2.91 14.47
CA GLU A 284 55.69 -2.31 15.84
C GLU A 284 54.31 -1.75 16.26
N ALA A 285 53.91 -2.10 17.50
CA ALA A 285 52.77 -1.55 18.27
C ALA A 285 53.21 -0.28 19.06
N PRO A 286 52.41 0.44 19.91
CA PRO A 286 51.04 0.18 20.44
C PRO A 286 50.09 1.40 20.75
N LYS A 287 48.80 1.08 21.02
CA LYS A 287 47.83 1.61 22.04
C LYS A 287 47.20 3.04 22.03
N LYS A 288 45.86 3.04 22.25
CA LYS A 288 44.93 3.89 23.08
C LYS A 288 43.74 4.43 22.25
N GLY A 289 42.48 4.49 22.68
CA GLY A 289 41.82 4.24 23.97
C GLY A 289 40.28 4.35 23.83
N LEU A 290 39.58 3.91 24.87
CA LEU A 290 38.17 3.49 24.93
C LEU A 290 37.08 4.62 24.91
N MET A 291 37.38 5.84 24.47
CA MET A 291 36.50 7.03 24.65
C MET A 291 36.35 7.88 23.37
N ALA A 292 35.97 7.27 22.25
CA ALA A 292 35.61 8.02 21.04
C ALA A 292 34.33 7.47 20.34
N ARG A 293 33.50 6.74 21.09
CA ARG A 293 32.06 6.62 20.83
C ARG A 293 31.38 7.65 21.73
N LEU A 294 30.88 8.76 21.18
CA LEU A 294 29.74 9.48 21.80
C LEU A 294 29.16 10.64 20.97
N PHE A 295 29.81 11.18 19.92
CA PHE A 295 29.18 12.23 19.09
C PHE A 295 29.72 12.28 17.65
N GLY A 296 28.83 12.18 16.67
CA GLY A 296 29.02 12.66 15.29
C GLY A 296 29.41 11.56 14.30
N ARG A 297 28.71 11.37 13.19
CA ARG A 297 27.73 12.19 12.48
C ARG A 297 26.68 11.29 11.84
#